data_AF-A0A0E0PRE6-F1
#
_entry.id   AF-A0A0E0PRE6-F1
#
_cell.length_a   1.000
_cell.length_b   1.000
_cell.length_c   1.000
_cell.angle_alpha   90.00
_cell.angle_beta   90.00
_cell.angle_gamma   90.00
#
_symmetry.space_group_name_H-M   'P 1'
#
loop_
_entity.id
_entity.type
_entity.pdbx_description
1 polymer ?
#
loop_
_entity_poly.entity_id
_entity_poly.type
_entity_poly.pdbx_seq_one_letter_code
_entity_poly.pdbx_strand_id
1 'polypeptide(L)'
;METIPVELWQEILLRASTKDVARSCCVSTQWRDIVRDPSFRKLHHDRHATAHDVPDALLVATYNIDSQRVASVFPVEPAAVSPTSSTRTATAPICRVNHMEGYRIANICNGFLCFASHSTAKAIVHNPVTGERLEVPRAPRLPPDQDNARSPVTFALGFSPNNCVYKLFRFTNRTMDVYTLGRGAESTGWRRHALPLHPRNLVESKPAVVIGGKICMATIGPAPYRHPADNGTPGPVLVVDVAHEEPCTYSPPDYGLPWADAAVSVFELHGRLCLAIRTERMIQFWTMPVEEDDDDQPWQLLYKFKVVDDIRFNQFQRLVPMSAWLDGHTNTLCYREGNNVYRKYVGTTTATVRRFSSTKVVIMSWDSKICLPVASSSLSSFQWDIYAGYRPTLLSPLTFASGQHEEDDNKCDLFIRSLLRTLRSQKSQKCRPSPTSAGCTNAKRICCINPRGF
;
A
#
# COMPACT_ATOMS: atom_id res chain seq x y z
N MET A 1 -36.70 13.98 22.32
CA MET A 1 -36.02 13.19 21.27
C MET A 1 -35.13 12.19 21.97
N GLU A 2 -35.35 10.90 21.79
CA GLU A 2 -34.44 9.88 22.30
C GLU A 2 -33.10 10.02 21.56
N THR A 3 -32.06 10.45 22.27
CA THR A 3 -30.71 10.54 21.73
C THR A 3 -30.17 9.12 21.58
N ILE A 4 -29.82 8.73 20.36
CA ILE A 4 -29.17 7.46 20.07
C ILE A 4 -27.93 7.32 20.98
N PRO A 5 -27.82 6.23 21.78
CA PRO A 5 -26.67 5.99 22.64
C PRO A 5 -25.35 6.00 21.85
N VAL A 6 -24.28 6.50 22.47
CA VAL A 6 -22.95 6.62 21.85
C VAL A 6 -22.43 5.27 21.34
N GLU A 7 -22.81 4.18 22.01
CA GLU A 7 -22.42 2.82 21.67
C GLU A 7 -23.05 2.34 20.35
N LEU A 8 -24.27 2.81 20.02
CA LEU A 8 -24.89 2.49 18.73
C LEU A 8 -24.19 3.24 17.59
N TRP A 9 -23.77 4.49 17.82
CA TRP A 9 -22.94 5.21 16.85
C TRP A 9 -21.59 4.54 16.64
N GLN A 10 -20.95 4.08 17.73
CA GLN A 10 -19.72 3.30 17.65
C GLN A 10 -19.92 2.04 16.80
N GLU A 11 -20.99 1.27 17.01
CA GLU A 11 -21.26 0.07 16.20
C GLU A 11 -21.46 0.39 14.71
N ILE A 12 -22.22 1.46 14.41
CA ILE A 12 -22.46 1.91 13.03
C ILE A 12 -21.13 2.31 12.37
N LEU A 13 -20.34 3.15 13.03
CA LEU A 13 -19.07 3.64 12.50
C LEU A 13 -18.03 2.51 12.39
N LEU A 14 -18.03 1.52 13.28
CA LEU A 14 -17.16 0.34 13.16
C LEU A 14 -17.43 -0.48 11.88
N ARG A 15 -18.66 -0.44 11.34
CA ARG A 15 -19.04 -1.16 10.11
C ARG A 15 -18.75 -0.36 8.85
N ALA A 16 -18.60 0.96 8.96
CA ALA A 16 -18.32 1.84 7.83
C ALA A 16 -16.85 1.73 7.37
N SER A 17 -16.63 2.02 6.08
CA SER A 17 -15.28 2.04 5.49
C SER A 17 -14.42 3.11 6.18
N THR A 18 -13.10 2.94 6.21
CA THR A 18 -12.18 3.94 6.79
C THR A 18 -12.40 5.34 6.18
N LYS A 19 -12.64 5.42 4.86
CA LYS A 19 -12.88 6.69 4.16
C LYS A 19 -14.15 7.37 4.67
N ASP A 20 -15.22 6.62 4.86
CA ASP A 20 -16.50 7.18 5.33
C ASP A 20 -16.43 7.57 6.80
N VAL A 21 -15.78 6.76 7.64
CA VAL A 21 -15.56 7.09 9.04
C VAL A 21 -14.71 8.36 9.19
N ALA A 22 -13.67 8.52 8.38
CA ALA A 22 -12.86 9.74 8.39
C ALA A 22 -13.68 10.98 8.01
N ARG A 23 -14.53 10.89 6.97
CA ARG A 23 -15.46 11.98 6.58
C ARG A 23 -16.50 12.29 7.66
N SER A 24 -16.89 11.27 8.41
CA SER A 24 -17.89 11.37 9.48
C SER A 24 -17.48 12.33 10.61
N CYS A 25 -16.18 12.57 10.79
CA CYS A 25 -15.63 13.59 11.71
C CYS A 25 -16.14 15.02 11.44
N CYS A 26 -16.61 15.28 10.23
CA CYS A 26 -17.15 16.57 9.81
C CYS A 26 -18.64 16.73 10.11
N VAL A 27 -19.34 15.67 10.52
CA VAL A 27 -20.80 15.68 10.74
C VAL A 27 -21.17 16.27 12.10
N SER A 28 -20.51 15.83 13.17
CA SER A 28 -20.76 16.32 14.54
C SER A 28 -19.53 16.20 15.43
N THR A 29 -19.53 16.90 16.57
CA THR A 29 -18.49 16.74 17.61
C THR A 29 -18.51 15.33 18.21
N GLN A 30 -19.69 14.79 18.52
CA GLN A 30 -19.82 13.44 19.07
C GLN A 30 -19.19 12.37 18.18
N TRP A 31 -19.43 12.42 16.87
CA TRP A 31 -18.85 11.46 15.92
C TRP A 31 -17.35 11.63 15.80
N ARG A 32 -16.87 12.88 15.78
CA ARG A 32 -15.44 13.18 15.80
C ARG A 32 -14.76 12.64 17.04
N ASP A 33 -15.40 12.75 18.20
CA ASP A 33 -14.86 12.25 19.48
C ASP A 33 -14.77 10.72 19.47
N ILE A 34 -15.80 10.03 18.94
CA ILE A 34 -15.76 8.57 18.72
C ILE A 34 -14.58 8.19 17.82
N VAL A 35 -14.40 8.85 16.68
CA VAL A 35 -13.34 8.50 15.71
C VAL A 35 -11.93 8.87 16.21
N ARG A 36 -11.82 9.82 17.14
CA ARG A 36 -10.55 10.18 17.78
C ARG A 36 -10.17 9.26 18.94
N ASP A 37 -11.12 8.52 19.49
CA ASP A 37 -10.86 7.57 20.56
C ASP A 37 -9.87 6.47 20.11
N PRO A 38 -8.72 6.28 20.80
CA PRO A 38 -7.74 5.27 20.44
C PRO A 38 -8.32 3.85 20.40
N SER A 39 -9.25 3.54 21.31
CA SER A 39 -9.85 2.22 21.39
C SER A 39 -10.74 1.92 20.19
N PHE A 40 -11.55 2.89 19.79
CA PHE A 40 -12.33 2.82 18.55
C PHE A 40 -11.42 2.66 17.33
N ARG A 41 -10.33 3.44 17.23
CA ARG A 41 -9.38 3.37 16.11
C ARG A 41 -8.73 1.99 16.00
N LYS A 42 -8.31 1.41 17.13
CA LYS A 42 -7.73 0.07 17.19
C LYS A 42 -8.75 -0.99 16.75
N LEU A 43 -9.95 -0.97 17.33
CA LEU A 43 -10.99 -1.94 16.99
C LEU A 43 -11.45 -1.82 15.52
N HIS A 44 -11.52 -0.60 14.99
CA HIS A 44 -11.78 -0.36 13.56
C HIS A 44 -10.65 -0.93 12.71
N HIS A 45 -9.39 -0.67 13.07
CA HIS A 45 -8.23 -1.23 12.38
C HIS A 45 -8.25 -2.75 12.36
N ASP A 46 -8.39 -3.41 13.50
CA ASP A 46 -8.38 -4.89 13.59
C ASP A 46 -9.49 -5.52 12.74
N ARG A 47 -10.66 -4.86 12.67
CA ARG A 47 -11.79 -5.31 11.86
C ARG A 47 -11.55 -5.16 10.36
N HIS A 48 -10.89 -4.09 9.93
CA HIS A 48 -10.67 -3.77 8.52
C HIS A 48 -9.29 -4.20 7.99
N ALA A 49 -8.33 -4.54 8.87
CA ALA A 49 -7.01 -5.04 8.51
C ALA A 49 -7.08 -6.40 7.80
N THR A 50 -8.10 -7.20 8.12
CA THR A 50 -8.38 -8.52 7.53
C THR A 50 -9.43 -8.48 6.42
N ALA A 51 -10.05 -7.31 6.16
CA ALA A 51 -11.04 -7.18 5.10
C ALA A 51 -10.36 -7.32 3.74
N HIS A 52 -10.93 -8.16 2.86
CA HIS A 52 -10.50 -8.35 1.48
C HIS A 52 -10.78 -7.14 0.57
N ASP A 53 -10.81 -5.93 1.12
CA ASP A 53 -11.00 -4.71 0.36
C ASP A 53 -9.89 -4.60 -0.68
N VAL A 54 -10.26 -4.16 -1.88
CA VAL A 54 -9.31 -3.90 -2.96
C VAL A 54 -8.42 -2.73 -2.52
N PRO A 55 -7.09 -2.88 -2.47
CA PRO A 55 -6.21 -1.78 -2.11
C PRO A 55 -6.26 -0.67 -3.18
N ASP A 56 -6.14 0.57 -2.74
CA ASP A 56 -6.02 1.71 -3.63
C ASP A 56 -4.58 1.82 -4.19
N ALA A 57 -4.45 2.41 -5.38
CA ALA A 57 -3.17 2.94 -5.85
C ALA A 57 -3.09 4.44 -5.54
N LEU A 58 -1.92 4.92 -5.15
CA LEU A 58 -1.65 6.33 -4.92
C LEU A 58 -0.70 6.89 -5.97
N LEU A 59 -1.02 8.08 -6.46
CA LEU A 59 -0.16 8.86 -7.33
C LEU A 59 0.57 9.89 -6.47
N VAL A 60 1.89 9.89 -6.54
CA VAL A 60 2.74 10.81 -5.78
C VAL A 60 3.45 11.74 -6.75
N ALA A 61 3.13 13.03 -6.67
CA ALA A 61 3.89 14.08 -7.33
C ALA A 61 4.98 14.57 -6.38
N THR A 62 6.23 14.50 -6.80
CA THR A 62 7.34 15.11 -6.07
C THR A 62 7.89 16.28 -6.87
N TYR A 63 7.97 17.45 -6.24
CA TYR A 63 8.45 18.67 -6.88
C TYR A 63 9.02 19.67 -5.88
N ASN A 64 9.70 20.69 -6.36
CA ASN A 64 10.26 21.74 -5.50
C ASN A 64 9.36 22.98 -5.49
N ILE A 65 9.11 23.54 -4.31
CA ILE A 65 8.47 24.85 -4.09
C ILE A 65 9.38 25.62 -3.13
N ASP A 66 9.78 26.84 -3.48
CA ASP A 66 10.58 27.73 -2.61
C ASP A 66 11.80 27.02 -1.98
N SER A 67 12.55 26.26 -2.79
CA SER A 67 13.70 25.44 -2.38
C SER A 67 13.39 24.31 -1.38
N GLN A 68 12.12 24.02 -1.12
CA GLN A 68 11.68 22.84 -0.36
C GLN A 68 11.14 21.78 -1.30
N ARG A 69 11.49 20.52 -1.04
CA ARG A 69 10.95 19.38 -1.78
C ARG A 69 9.61 19.00 -1.17
N VAL A 70 8.56 18.89 -1.99
CA VAL A 70 7.20 18.60 -1.57
C VAL A 70 6.73 17.33 -2.27
N ALA A 71 6.11 16.41 -1.51
CA ALA A 71 5.36 15.31 -2.08
C ALA A 71 3.86 15.57 -1.89
N SER A 72 3.12 15.60 -3.00
CA SER A 72 1.65 15.62 -3.00
C SER A 72 1.13 14.24 -3.37
N VAL A 73 0.26 13.69 -2.53
CA VAL A 73 -0.28 12.34 -2.68
C VAL A 73 -1.74 12.43 -3.09
N PHE A 74 -2.08 11.79 -4.20
CA PHE A 74 -3.42 11.76 -4.77
C PHE A 74 -3.93 10.32 -4.82
N PRO A 75 -5.25 10.09 -4.66
CA PRO A 75 -5.79 8.79 -5.02
C PRO A 75 -5.66 8.63 -6.53
N VAL A 76 -5.21 7.46 -6.98
CA VAL A 76 -5.39 7.09 -8.40
C VAL A 76 -6.87 6.78 -8.54
N GLU A 77 -7.65 7.74 -9.00
CA GLU A 77 -8.98 7.45 -9.50
C GLU A 77 -8.84 7.01 -10.96
N PRO A 78 -9.14 5.76 -11.29
CA PRO A 78 -9.29 5.32 -12.68
C PRO A 78 -10.64 5.84 -13.21
N ALA A 79 -10.90 7.14 -13.09
CA ALA A 79 -12.14 7.71 -13.58
C ALA A 79 -12.01 7.95 -15.08
N ALA A 80 -12.81 7.22 -15.85
CA ALA A 80 -13.53 7.72 -17.02
C ALA A 80 -12.91 8.95 -17.70
N VAL A 81 -11.76 8.77 -18.34
CA VAL A 81 -11.30 9.73 -19.35
C VAL A 81 -12.15 9.46 -20.59
N SER A 82 -13.39 9.93 -20.56
CA SER A 82 -14.08 10.22 -21.82
C SER A 82 -13.24 11.27 -22.52
N PRO A 83 -12.79 11.05 -23.78
CA PRO A 83 -11.96 12.00 -24.53
C PRO A 83 -12.61 13.38 -24.73
N THR A 84 -13.87 13.54 -24.33
CA THR A 84 -14.73 14.70 -24.59
C THR A 84 -14.94 15.61 -23.38
N SER A 85 -14.42 15.29 -22.19
CA SER A 85 -14.60 16.11 -20.99
C SER A 85 -13.38 17.02 -20.74
N SER A 86 -13.43 18.25 -21.24
CA SER A 86 -12.41 19.29 -21.01
C SER A 86 -12.40 19.86 -19.58
N THR A 87 -13.35 19.47 -18.73
CA THR A 87 -13.44 19.87 -17.33
C THR A 87 -12.74 18.84 -16.43
N ARG A 88 -11.42 18.93 -16.32
CA ARG A 88 -10.65 18.29 -15.24
C ARG A 88 -11.05 18.93 -13.91
N THR A 89 -11.86 18.27 -13.11
CA THR A 89 -11.98 18.61 -11.69
C THR A 89 -10.60 18.40 -11.06
N ALA A 90 -9.99 19.47 -10.54
CA ALA A 90 -8.71 19.37 -9.86
C ALA A 90 -8.92 18.63 -8.54
N THR A 91 -8.63 17.33 -8.50
CA THR A 91 -8.69 16.55 -7.27
C THR A 91 -7.63 17.08 -6.30
N ALA A 92 -8.06 17.55 -5.11
CA ALA A 92 -7.14 17.96 -4.06
C ALA A 92 -6.30 16.75 -3.59
N PRO A 93 -5.02 16.94 -3.27
CA PRO A 93 -4.21 15.86 -2.71
C PRO A 93 -4.77 15.42 -1.34
N ILE A 94 -4.71 14.11 -1.06
CA ILE A 94 -5.04 13.51 0.24
C ILE A 94 -4.15 14.10 1.31
N CYS A 95 -2.86 14.23 1.00
CA CYS A 95 -1.91 14.92 1.86
C CYS A 95 -0.81 15.59 1.05
N ARG A 96 -0.27 16.66 1.61
CA ARG A 96 0.98 17.29 1.18
C ARG A 96 1.99 17.14 2.29
N VAL A 97 3.13 16.58 1.97
CA VAL A 97 4.24 16.43 2.92
C VAL A 97 5.37 17.32 2.45
N ASN A 98 5.65 18.36 3.23
CA ASN A 98 6.85 19.17 3.06
C ASN A 98 8.01 18.34 3.59
N HIS A 99 8.96 18.03 2.71
CA HIS A 99 10.14 17.26 3.07
C HIS A 99 11.28 18.20 3.41
N MET A 100 11.95 17.90 4.52
CA MET A 100 13.33 18.32 4.66
C MET A 100 14.16 17.69 3.54
N GLU A 101 15.20 18.39 3.10
CA GLU A 101 16.03 17.98 1.98
C GLU A 101 16.48 16.51 2.11
N GLY A 102 16.26 15.72 1.04
CA GLY A 102 16.70 14.32 0.96
C GLY A 102 15.70 13.25 1.42
N TYR A 103 14.53 13.59 1.96
CA TYR A 103 13.48 12.58 2.20
C TYR A 103 12.76 12.19 0.89
N ARG A 104 12.49 10.89 0.75
CA ARG A 104 11.70 10.30 -0.33
C ARG A 104 10.73 9.28 0.26
N ILE A 105 9.63 8.98 -0.43
CA ILE A 105 8.80 7.85 -0.06
C ILE A 105 9.60 6.57 -0.31
N ALA A 106 9.72 5.75 0.73
CA ALA A 106 10.35 4.44 0.69
C ALA A 106 9.36 3.40 0.17
N ASN A 107 8.18 3.33 0.80
CA ASN A 107 7.07 2.46 0.42
C ASN A 107 5.78 2.84 1.16
N ILE A 108 4.72 2.09 0.84
CA ILE A 108 3.43 2.09 1.56
C ILE A 108 3.29 0.76 2.32
N CYS A 109 2.73 0.81 3.52
CA CYS A 109 2.42 -0.39 4.29
C CYS A 109 1.13 -0.19 5.12
N ASN A 110 0.07 -0.97 4.83
CA ASN A 110 -1.21 -0.98 5.57
C ASN A 110 -1.83 0.40 5.87
N GLY A 111 -1.67 1.36 4.95
CA GLY A 111 -2.20 2.72 5.10
C GLY A 111 -1.22 3.76 5.62
N PHE A 112 -0.02 3.32 6.01
CA PHE A 112 1.07 4.23 6.34
C PHE A 112 1.94 4.51 5.12
N LEU A 113 2.34 5.77 4.97
CA LEU A 113 3.39 6.21 4.07
C LEU A 113 4.71 6.25 4.85
N CYS A 114 5.72 5.50 4.39
CA CYS A 114 7.05 5.57 4.95
C CYS A 114 7.91 6.53 4.14
N PHE A 115 8.43 7.57 4.76
CA PHE A 115 9.39 8.50 4.17
C PHE A 115 10.76 8.27 4.80
N ALA A 116 11.81 8.22 3.99
CA ALA A 116 13.17 8.04 4.50
C ALA A 116 14.17 8.96 3.79
N SER A 117 15.15 9.41 4.55
CA SER A 117 16.29 10.17 4.06
C SER A 117 17.54 9.30 4.07
N HIS A 118 18.09 9.11 2.88
CA HIS A 118 19.30 8.31 2.66
C HIS A 118 20.53 8.98 3.31
N SER A 119 20.62 10.31 3.22
CA SER A 119 21.74 11.10 3.75
C SER A 119 21.72 11.23 5.27
N THR A 120 20.53 11.31 5.89
CA THR A 120 20.42 11.52 7.34
C THR A 120 20.12 10.25 8.13
N ALA A 121 19.86 9.14 7.43
CA ALA A 121 19.44 7.86 8.01
C ALA A 121 18.22 7.98 8.94
N LYS A 122 17.32 8.91 8.62
CA LYS A 122 16.08 9.16 9.35
C LYS A 122 14.88 8.67 8.55
N ALA A 123 13.85 8.23 9.26
CA ALA A 123 12.58 7.82 8.66
C ALA A 123 11.38 8.39 9.43
N ILE A 124 10.29 8.61 8.70
CA ILE A 124 9.01 9.12 9.21
C ILE A 124 7.91 8.21 8.70
N VAL A 125 7.05 7.76 9.61
CA VAL A 125 5.82 7.02 9.27
C VAL A 125 4.65 7.98 9.39
N HIS A 126 3.91 8.18 8.30
CA HIS A 126 2.83 9.15 8.21
C HIS A 126 1.51 8.46 7.85
N ASN A 127 0.42 8.80 8.53
CA ASN A 127 -0.92 8.37 8.16
C ASN A 127 -1.68 9.55 7.50
N PRO A 128 -1.96 9.50 6.18
CA PRO A 128 -2.69 10.55 5.49
C PRO A 128 -4.13 10.76 5.99
N VAL A 129 -4.76 9.73 6.54
CA VAL A 129 -6.15 9.79 7.01
C VAL A 129 -6.24 10.57 8.32
N THR A 130 -5.31 10.34 9.26
CA THR A 130 -5.31 11.04 10.55
C THR A 130 -4.48 12.33 10.53
N GLY A 131 -3.58 12.48 9.56
CA GLY A 131 -2.60 13.57 9.48
C GLY A 131 -1.47 13.47 10.51
N GLU A 132 -1.42 12.38 11.27
CA GLU A 132 -0.43 12.15 12.31
C GLU A 132 0.84 11.53 11.71
N ARG A 133 1.99 11.83 12.33
CA ARG A 133 3.30 11.32 11.92
C ARG A 133 4.13 10.87 13.11
N LEU A 134 4.90 9.82 12.92
CA LEU A 134 5.89 9.31 13.86
C LEU A 134 7.28 9.46 13.26
N GLU A 135 8.19 10.11 13.99
CA GLU A 135 9.62 10.08 13.68
C GLU A 135 10.24 8.81 14.30
N VAL A 136 10.85 7.98 13.47
CA VAL A 136 11.53 6.76 13.94
C VAL A 136 12.96 7.12 14.38
N PRO A 137 13.50 6.52 15.45
CA PRO A 137 14.88 6.74 15.86
C PRO A 137 15.86 6.56 14.70
N ARG A 138 16.86 7.44 14.64
CA ARG A 138 17.86 7.42 13.57
C ARG A 138 18.55 6.07 13.50
N ALA A 139 18.70 5.54 12.29
CA ALA A 139 19.41 4.29 12.09
C ALA A 139 20.91 4.42 12.44
N PRO A 140 21.58 3.35 12.88
CA PRO A 140 22.99 3.39 13.25
C PRO A 140 23.87 3.89 12.10
N ARG A 141 25.05 4.43 12.39
CA ARG A 141 25.97 4.81 11.30
C ARG A 141 26.40 3.59 10.50
N LEU A 142 26.57 3.76 9.20
CA LEU A 142 27.14 2.72 8.34
C LEU A 142 28.66 2.70 8.53
N PRO A 143 29.30 1.52 8.46
CA PRO A 143 30.76 1.42 8.40
C PRO A 143 31.33 2.19 7.19
N PRO A 144 32.57 2.72 7.26
CA PRO A 144 33.15 3.56 6.19
C PRO A 144 33.22 2.87 4.82
N ASP A 145 33.36 1.54 4.77
CA ASP A 145 33.37 0.76 3.53
C ASP A 145 31.98 0.65 2.88
N GLN A 146 30.92 0.91 3.66
CA GLN A 146 29.52 0.87 3.22
C GLN A 146 28.91 2.28 3.07
N ASP A 147 29.48 3.29 3.73
CA ASP A 147 29.04 4.69 3.72
C ASP A 147 29.52 5.47 2.47
N ASN A 148 30.02 4.76 1.46
CA ASN A 148 30.36 5.37 0.18
C ASN A 148 29.09 5.86 -0.52
N ALA A 149 29.11 7.10 -1.04
CA ALA A 149 27.99 7.75 -1.75
C ALA A 149 27.42 6.97 -2.96
N ARG A 150 28.05 5.86 -3.36
CA ARG A 150 27.62 4.97 -4.45
C ARG A 150 26.88 3.72 -3.98
N SER A 151 26.87 3.39 -2.69
CA SER A 151 26.16 2.23 -2.17
C SER A 151 24.68 2.56 -2.01
N PRO A 152 23.76 1.87 -2.71
CA PRO A 152 22.34 2.10 -2.53
C PRO A 152 21.94 1.69 -1.12
N VAL A 153 21.37 2.65 -0.39
CA VAL A 153 20.63 2.37 0.86
C VAL A 153 19.17 2.32 0.48
N THR A 154 18.41 1.36 1.00
CA THR A 154 16.96 1.29 0.75
C THR A 154 16.24 1.12 2.07
N PHE A 155 15.18 1.89 2.29
CA PHE A 155 14.32 1.70 3.45
C PHE A 155 13.03 0.98 3.03
N ALA A 156 12.46 0.21 3.94
CA ALA A 156 11.15 -0.40 3.75
C ALA A 156 10.44 -0.56 5.10
N LEU A 157 9.20 -0.10 5.18
CA LEU A 157 8.30 -0.42 6.29
C LEU A 157 7.57 -1.72 5.97
N GLY A 158 7.75 -2.74 6.80
CA GLY A 158 7.04 -4.01 6.73
C GLY A 158 6.06 -4.17 7.88
N PHE A 159 5.05 -5.00 7.66
CA PHE A 159 4.12 -5.46 8.70
C PHE A 159 4.13 -6.97 8.70
N SER A 160 4.30 -7.59 9.87
CA SER A 160 4.13 -9.03 10.03
C SER A 160 2.71 -9.34 10.48
N PRO A 161 1.90 -10.04 9.65
CA PRO A 161 0.55 -10.45 10.02
C PRO A 161 0.52 -11.45 11.20
N ASN A 162 1.60 -12.23 11.39
CA ASN A 162 1.64 -13.30 12.37
C ASN A 162 1.69 -12.78 13.81
N ASN A 163 2.42 -11.69 14.03
CA ASN A 163 2.56 -11.07 15.35
C ASN A 163 1.97 -9.66 15.41
N CYS A 164 1.35 -9.19 14.32
CA CYS A 164 0.77 -7.85 14.19
C CYS A 164 1.76 -6.70 14.46
N VAL A 165 3.03 -6.88 14.12
CA VAL A 165 4.09 -5.89 14.39
C VAL A 165 4.57 -5.22 13.11
N TYR A 166 4.74 -3.89 13.18
CA TYR A 166 5.44 -3.13 12.15
C TYR A 166 6.94 -3.10 12.42
N LYS A 167 7.75 -3.26 11.37
CA LYS A 167 9.21 -3.13 11.44
C LYS A 167 9.70 -2.26 10.30
N LEU A 168 10.60 -1.33 10.62
CA LEU A 168 11.33 -0.54 9.63
C LEU A 168 12.66 -1.21 9.34
N PHE A 169 12.94 -1.40 8.06
CA PHE A 169 14.18 -1.99 7.59
C PHE A 169 15.01 -0.94 6.85
N ARG A 170 16.33 -1.03 7.00
CA ARG A 170 17.32 -0.34 6.20
C ARG A 170 18.27 -1.37 5.59
N PHE A 171 18.31 -1.42 4.26
CA PHE A 171 19.11 -2.36 3.50
C PHE A 171 20.33 -1.69 2.89
N THR A 172 21.46 -2.38 2.93
CA THR A 172 22.67 -2.11 2.15
C THR A 172 23.07 -3.38 1.40
N ASN A 173 24.11 -3.33 0.57
CA ASN A 173 24.60 -4.51 -0.14
C ASN A 173 25.12 -5.64 0.79
N ARG A 174 25.37 -5.35 2.07
CA ARG A 174 26.01 -6.28 3.01
C ARG A 174 25.21 -6.50 4.28
N THR A 175 24.35 -5.56 4.65
CA THR A 175 23.67 -5.59 5.94
C THR A 175 22.23 -5.14 5.83
N MET A 176 21.42 -5.65 6.73
CA MET A 176 20.06 -5.21 6.98
C MET A 176 19.97 -4.75 8.43
N ASP A 177 19.59 -3.49 8.65
CA ASP A 177 19.24 -3.00 9.98
C ASP A 177 17.72 -3.02 10.15
N VAL A 178 17.24 -3.44 11.31
CA VAL A 178 15.82 -3.60 11.61
C VAL A 178 15.46 -2.84 12.89
N TYR A 179 14.37 -2.09 12.84
CA TYR A 179 13.78 -1.41 13.99
C TYR A 179 12.32 -1.81 14.14
N THR A 180 11.96 -2.38 15.28
CA THR A 180 10.56 -2.72 15.59
C THR A 180 9.80 -1.51 16.12
N LEU A 181 8.64 -1.22 15.54
CA LEU A 181 7.76 -0.14 15.99
C LEU A 181 6.85 -0.64 17.13
N GLY A 182 6.66 0.19 18.17
CA GLY A 182 5.89 -0.16 19.37
C GLY A 182 6.70 -0.90 20.44
N ARG A 183 6.08 -1.15 21.60
CA ARG A 183 6.68 -1.86 22.75
C ARG A 183 6.07 -3.25 22.90
N GLY A 184 6.75 -4.27 22.42
CA GLY A 184 6.71 -5.62 23.00
C GLY A 184 7.96 -5.84 23.85
N ALA A 185 8.05 -6.93 24.62
CA ALA A 185 9.20 -7.27 25.48
C ALA A 185 10.58 -7.31 24.78
N GLU A 186 10.63 -7.12 23.46
CA GLU A 186 11.79 -7.25 22.57
C GLU A 186 12.18 -5.94 21.84
N SER A 187 11.66 -4.76 22.23
CA SER A 187 12.00 -3.49 21.56
C SER A 187 13.40 -2.97 21.94
N THR A 188 14.45 -3.70 21.54
CA THR A 188 15.87 -3.46 21.88
C THR A 188 16.58 -2.56 20.86
N GLY A 189 15.95 -1.47 20.41
CA GLY A 189 16.53 -0.57 19.42
C GLY A 189 16.77 -1.20 18.04
N TRP A 190 17.73 -0.66 17.30
CA TRP A 190 18.10 -1.17 15.97
C TRP A 190 18.94 -2.45 16.09
N ARG A 191 18.53 -3.51 15.38
CA ARG A 191 19.30 -4.76 15.20
C ARG A 191 19.96 -4.77 13.83
N ARG A 192 21.11 -5.44 13.69
CA ARG A 192 21.85 -5.54 12.42
C ARG A 192 22.10 -7.00 12.07
N HIS A 193 21.80 -7.35 10.83
CA HIS A 193 21.97 -8.67 10.24
C HIS A 193 22.89 -8.57 9.02
N ALA A 194 23.71 -9.60 8.79
CA ALA A 194 24.49 -9.72 7.57
C ALA A 194 23.61 -10.27 6.43
N LEU A 195 23.85 -9.81 5.20
CA LEU A 195 23.17 -10.29 4.00
C LEU A 195 24.15 -11.10 3.13
N PRO A 196 23.74 -12.27 2.61
CA PRO A 196 24.58 -13.13 1.78
C PRO A 196 24.62 -12.67 0.31
N LEU A 197 24.63 -11.35 0.06
CA LEU A 197 24.46 -10.80 -1.29
C LEU A 197 25.78 -10.51 -2.00
N HIS A 198 26.90 -10.31 -1.30
CA HIS A 198 28.17 -9.95 -1.93
C HIS A 198 28.67 -11.05 -2.88
N PRO A 199 29.12 -10.74 -4.12
CA PRO A 199 29.44 -9.43 -4.69
C PRO A 199 28.29 -8.69 -5.42
N ARG A 200 27.04 -9.10 -5.23
CA ARG A 200 25.86 -8.46 -5.84
C ARG A 200 25.48 -7.18 -5.12
N ASN A 201 24.83 -6.28 -5.85
CA ASN A 201 24.30 -5.02 -5.33
C ASN A 201 22.78 -5.06 -5.29
N LEU A 202 22.19 -4.41 -4.30
CA LEU A 202 20.76 -4.15 -4.29
C LEU A 202 20.43 -3.16 -5.41
N VAL A 203 19.34 -3.43 -6.11
CA VAL A 203 18.75 -2.46 -7.04
C VAL A 203 17.72 -1.67 -6.25
N GLU A 204 17.82 -0.34 -6.28
CA GLU A 204 16.83 0.53 -5.66
C GLU A 204 15.49 0.39 -6.39
N SER A 205 14.63 -0.54 -5.93
CA SER A 205 13.24 -0.63 -6.38
C SER A 205 12.43 0.48 -5.71
N LYS A 206 11.76 1.31 -6.51
CA LYS A 206 10.85 2.35 -6.01
C LYS A 206 9.42 2.03 -6.43
N PRO A 207 8.49 1.74 -5.49
CA PRO A 207 8.71 1.45 -4.05
C PRO A 207 9.40 0.11 -3.75
N ALA A 208 9.87 -0.05 -2.51
CA ALA A 208 10.13 -1.38 -1.96
C ALA A 208 8.83 -2.20 -1.87
N VAL A 209 8.91 -3.48 -2.23
CA VAL A 209 7.74 -4.34 -2.43
C VAL A 209 7.44 -5.10 -1.14
N VAL A 210 6.20 -5.00 -0.65
CA VAL A 210 5.77 -5.67 0.59
C VAL A 210 4.53 -6.50 0.31
N ILE A 211 4.62 -7.81 0.54
CA ILE A 211 3.57 -8.79 0.18
C ILE A 211 3.52 -9.87 1.26
N GLY A 212 2.35 -10.12 1.84
CA GLY A 212 2.15 -11.23 2.79
C GLY A 212 3.15 -11.25 3.95
N GLY A 213 3.54 -10.08 4.46
CA GLY A 213 4.55 -9.98 5.51
C GLY A 213 5.99 -10.24 5.08
N LYS A 214 6.28 -10.22 3.77
CA LYS A 214 7.64 -10.31 3.23
C LYS A 214 8.01 -9.06 2.43
N ILE A 215 9.27 -8.65 2.53
CA ILE A 215 9.84 -7.52 1.78
C ILE A 215 10.68 -8.08 0.63
N CYS A 216 10.43 -7.65 -0.60
CA CYS A 216 11.08 -8.17 -1.80
C CYS A 216 11.90 -7.08 -2.52
N MET A 217 13.11 -7.41 -2.96
CA MET A 217 14.02 -6.49 -3.66
C MET A 217 14.79 -7.19 -4.78
N ALA A 218 14.95 -6.51 -5.91
CA ALA A 218 15.82 -6.97 -6.99
C ALA A 218 17.31 -6.80 -6.62
N THR A 219 18.14 -7.70 -7.11
CA THR A 219 19.60 -7.57 -7.05
C THR A 219 20.21 -7.55 -8.44
N ILE A 220 21.43 -7.04 -8.55
CA ILE A 220 22.21 -7.00 -9.78
C ILE A 220 23.60 -7.56 -9.53
N GLY A 221 24.07 -8.40 -10.44
CA GLY A 221 25.42 -8.95 -10.45
C GLY A 221 26.48 -7.89 -10.77
N PRO A 222 27.76 -8.25 -10.65
CA PRO A 222 28.85 -7.37 -11.09
C PRO A 222 28.76 -7.11 -12.60
N ALA A 223 29.03 -5.87 -13.02
CA ALA A 223 29.10 -5.51 -14.42
C ALA A 223 30.32 -6.22 -15.09
N PRO A 224 30.16 -6.76 -16.32
CA PRO A 224 31.25 -7.45 -17.01
C PRO A 224 32.42 -6.53 -17.36
N TYR A 225 32.20 -5.22 -17.46
CA TYR A 225 33.23 -4.22 -17.74
C TYR A 225 33.25 -3.13 -16.65
N ARG A 226 34.43 -2.56 -16.40
CA ARG A 226 34.68 -1.57 -15.32
C ARG A 226 34.15 -0.15 -15.64
N HIS A 227 33.19 0.02 -16.55
CA HIS A 227 32.61 1.34 -16.76
C HIS A 227 31.49 1.58 -15.74
N PRO A 228 31.44 2.73 -15.05
CA PRO A 228 30.41 3.04 -14.04
C PRO A 228 28.96 3.04 -14.55
N ALA A 229 28.77 3.03 -15.87
CA ALA A 229 27.45 3.01 -16.52
C ALA A 229 27.07 1.62 -17.06
N ASP A 230 27.93 0.61 -16.93
CA ASP A 230 27.60 -0.75 -17.36
C ASP A 230 26.73 -1.42 -16.29
N ASN A 231 25.52 -1.79 -16.70
CA ASN A 231 24.61 -2.51 -15.83
C ASN A 231 25.04 -3.98 -15.74
N GLY A 232 25.13 -4.51 -14.52
CA GLY A 232 25.29 -5.94 -14.31
C GLY A 232 24.08 -6.74 -14.77
N THR A 233 24.23 -8.05 -14.83
CA THR A 233 23.10 -8.94 -15.11
C THR A 233 22.16 -8.98 -13.89
N PRO A 234 20.83 -9.07 -14.08
CA PRO A 234 19.91 -9.28 -12.98
C PRO A 234 20.31 -10.49 -12.13
N GLY A 235 20.37 -10.29 -10.82
CA GLY A 235 20.62 -11.34 -9.82
C GLY A 235 19.31 -11.91 -9.29
N PRO A 236 19.36 -12.79 -8.27
CA PRO A 236 18.16 -13.27 -7.61
C PRO A 236 17.40 -12.15 -6.90
N VAL A 237 16.11 -12.36 -6.71
CA VAL A 237 15.28 -11.49 -5.89
C VAL A 237 15.52 -11.83 -4.42
N LEU A 238 15.94 -10.85 -3.62
CA LEU A 238 15.99 -10.95 -2.17
C LEU A 238 14.56 -10.88 -1.62
N VAL A 239 14.20 -11.81 -0.76
CA VAL A 239 12.94 -11.80 -0.01
C VAL A 239 13.29 -11.89 1.47
N VAL A 240 12.71 -11.03 2.29
CA VAL A 240 12.93 -11.02 3.74
C VAL A 240 11.62 -11.20 4.44
N ASP A 241 11.54 -12.20 5.32
CA ASP A 241 10.40 -12.38 6.20
C ASP A 241 10.40 -11.31 7.30
N VAL A 242 9.32 -10.52 7.41
CA VAL A 242 9.25 -9.42 8.38
C VAL A 242 9.18 -9.95 9.81
N ALA A 243 8.57 -11.12 10.03
CA ALA A 243 8.40 -11.68 11.37
C ALA A 243 9.75 -12.17 11.91
N HIS A 244 10.45 -12.99 11.13
CA HIS A 244 11.67 -13.70 11.53
C HIS A 244 12.96 -12.93 11.20
N GLU A 245 12.89 -11.88 10.37
CA GLU A 245 14.07 -11.11 9.93
C GLU A 245 15.06 -11.96 9.12
N GLU A 246 14.56 -13.02 8.49
CA GLU A 246 15.37 -13.98 7.74
C GLU A 246 15.34 -13.67 6.23
N PRO A 247 16.52 -13.51 5.60
CA PRO A 247 16.63 -13.31 4.17
C PRO A 247 16.70 -14.65 3.41
N CYS A 248 15.94 -14.73 2.31
CA CYS A 248 16.06 -15.78 1.30
C CYS A 248 16.22 -15.15 -0.09
N THR A 249 16.69 -15.94 -1.05
CA THR A 249 16.91 -15.45 -2.43
C THR A 249 16.34 -16.41 -3.45
N TYR A 250 15.60 -15.87 -4.41
CA TYR A 250 15.01 -16.65 -5.50
C TYR A 250 15.65 -16.27 -6.83
N SER A 251 16.19 -17.28 -7.53
CA SER A 251 16.70 -17.10 -8.89
C SER A 251 15.57 -16.58 -9.80
N PRO A 252 15.85 -15.65 -10.71
CA PRO A 252 14.83 -15.18 -11.66
C PRO A 252 14.40 -16.32 -12.62
N PRO A 253 13.22 -16.22 -13.23
CA PRO A 253 12.75 -17.21 -14.21
C PRO A 253 13.64 -17.24 -15.45
N ASP A 254 13.73 -18.40 -16.09
CA ASP A 254 14.22 -18.48 -17.46
C ASP A 254 13.16 -17.91 -18.41
N TYR A 255 13.44 -16.73 -18.96
CA TYR A 255 12.56 -16.04 -19.91
C TYR A 255 12.93 -16.32 -21.38
N GLY A 256 13.90 -17.20 -21.61
CA GLY A 256 14.28 -17.73 -22.92
C GLY A 256 15.21 -16.85 -23.76
N LEU A 257 15.82 -15.80 -23.19
CA LEU A 257 16.78 -14.93 -23.86
C LEU A 257 17.93 -14.51 -22.93
N PRO A 258 19.07 -14.02 -23.46
CA PRO A 258 20.17 -13.52 -22.65
C PRO A 258 19.81 -12.26 -21.87
N TRP A 259 20.10 -12.26 -20.57
CA TRP A 259 19.91 -11.14 -19.65
C TRP A 259 20.64 -9.83 -20.04
N ALA A 260 21.61 -9.93 -20.96
CA ALA A 260 22.39 -8.80 -21.47
C ALA A 260 21.55 -7.69 -22.10
N ASP A 261 20.29 -7.97 -22.50
CA ASP A 261 19.38 -7.01 -23.14
C ASP A 261 18.07 -6.77 -22.37
N ALA A 262 17.94 -7.29 -21.15
CA ALA A 262 16.74 -7.11 -20.33
C ALA A 262 16.88 -5.96 -19.33
N ALA A 263 15.76 -5.29 -19.07
CA ALA A 263 15.51 -4.46 -17.90
C ALA A 263 14.52 -5.19 -16.98
N VAL A 264 14.69 -5.05 -15.68
CA VAL A 264 13.92 -5.80 -14.68
C VAL A 264 13.35 -4.86 -13.63
N SER A 265 12.11 -5.11 -13.22
CA SER A 265 11.50 -4.46 -12.06
C SER A 265 10.70 -5.47 -11.24
N VAL A 266 10.56 -5.20 -9.95
CA VAL A 266 9.83 -6.02 -9.01
C VAL A 266 8.72 -5.17 -8.38
N PHE A 267 7.51 -5.72 -8.31
CA PHE A 267 6.35 -5.08 -7.68
C PHE A 267 5.32 -6.13 -7.26
N GLU A 268 4.30 -5.71 -6.51
CA GLU A 268 3.15 -6.54 -6.17
C GLU A 268 2.17 -6.58 -7.36
N LEU A 269 1.69 -7.78 -7.71
CA LEU A 269 0.62 -7.94 -8.67
C LEU A 269 -0.23 -9.16 -8.28
N HIS A 270 -1.55 -8.96 -8.14
CA HIS A 270 -2.52 -10.01 -7.72
C HIS A 270 -2.20 -10.64 -6.36
N GLY A 271 -1.68 -9.85 -5.42
CA GLY A 271 -1.22 -10.32 -4.11
C GLY A 271 0.03 -11.20 -4.17
N ARG A 272 0.71 -11.24 -5.32
CA ARG A 272 1.90 -12.07 -5.57
C ARG A 272 3.09 -11.21 -5.93
N LEU A 273 4.28 -11.73 -5.67
CA LEU A 273 5.52 -11.11 -6.12
C LEU A 273 5.58 -11.19 -7.64
N CYS A 274 5.72 -10.05 -8.32
CA CYS A 274 5.84 -9.99 -9.75
C CYS A 274 7.21 -9.46 -10.19
N LEU A 275 7.86 -10.20 -11.07
CA LEU A 275 9.05 -9.79 -11.81
C LEU A 275 8.65 -9.40 -13.24
N ALA A 276 8.76 -8.12 -13.56
CA ALA A 276 8.64 -7.64 -14.93
C ALA A 276 9.99 -7.74 -15.63
N ILE A 277 10.00 -8.39 -16.80
CA ILE A 277 11.16 -8.49 -17.68
C ILE A 277 10.82 -7.78 -18.98
N ARG A 278 11.48 -6.65 -19.21
CA ARG A 278 11.33 -5.81 -20.39
C ARG A 278 12.54 -6.00 -21.31
N THR A 279 12.32 -6.47 -22.53
CA THR A 279 13.36 -6.55 -23.58
C THR A 279 13.22 -5.36 -24.53
N GLU A 280 13.68 -5.43 -25.79
CA GLU A 280 13.38 -4.41 -26.80
C GLU A 280 11.93 -4.53 -27.31
N ARG A 281 11.42 -5.75 -27.51
CA ARG A 281 10.16 -6.01 -28.24
C ARG A 281 8.97 -6.39 -27.37
N MET A 282 9.23 -6.86 -26.15
CA MET A 282 8.20 -7.40 -25.28
C MET A 282 8.43 -7.03 -23.82
N ILE A 283 7.35 -7.15 -23.05
CA ILE A 283 7.39 -7.21 -21.60
C ILE A 283 6.67 -8.47 -21.13
N GLN A 284 7.28 -9.15 -20.17
CA GLN A 284 6.74 -10.34 -19.53
C GLN A 284 6.56 -10.08 -18.04
N PHE A 285 5.45 -10.56 -17.48
CA PHE A 285 5.14 -10.48 -16.05
C PHE A 285 5.15 -11.90 -15.50
N TRP A 286 6.12 -12.18 -14.64
CA TRP A 286 6.27 -13.47 -13.96
C TRP A 286 5.87 -13.31 -12.51
N THR A 287 5.00 -14.17 -12.01
CA THR A 287 4.57 -14.11 -10.61
C THR A 287 5.03 -15.32 -9.83
N MET A 288 5.29 -15.12 -8.55
CA MET A 288 5.67 -16.16 -7.60
C MET A 288 4.73 -16.09 -6.40
N PRO A 289 4.09 -17.21 -6.01
CA PRO A 289 3.40 -17.27 -4.73
C PRO A 289 4.46 -17.16 -3.62
N VAL A 290 4.28 -16.21 -2.72
CA VAL A 290 5.24 -15.96 -1.63
C VAL A 290 4.91 -16.82 -0.40
N GLU A 291 3.77 -17.52 -0.39
CA GLU A 291 3.24 -18.27 0.76
C GLU A 291 3.20 -19.80 0.55
N GLU A 292 3.57 -20.30 -0.64
CA GLU A 292 3.53 -21.74 -0.95
C GLU A 292 4.97 -22.26 -1.02
N ASP A 293 5.36 -23.04 0.01
CA ASP A 293 6.54 -23.89 -0.01
C ASP A 293 6.25 -25.13 -0.89
N ASP A 294 7.25 -25.64 -1.61
CA ASP A 294 7.26 -26.83 -2.46
C ASP A 294 6.87 -26.69 -3.96
N ASP A 295 7.55 -25.82 -4.70
CA ASP A 295 7.73 -26.08 -6.14
C ASP A 295 9.17 -25.75 -6.61
N ASP A 296 9.77 -26.68 -7.37
CA ASP A 296 11.12 -26.55 -7.96
C ASP A 296 11.22 -25.37 -8.96
N GLN A 297 10.09 -24.79 -9.36
CA GLN A 297 9.98 -23.67 -10.29
C GLN A 297 8.99 -22.61 -9.74
N PRO A 298 9.44 -21.67 -8.89
CA PRO A 298 8.53 -20.77 -8.17
C PRO A 298 7.88 -19.70 -9.06
N TRP A 299 8.41 -19.48 -10.27
CA TRP A 299 7.94 -18.43 -11.17
C TRP A 299 6.98 -18.96 -12.23
N GLN A 300 5.83 -18.31 -12.33
CA GLN A 300 4.79 -18.58 -13.32
C GLN A 300 4.63 -17.38 -14.24
N LEU A 301 4.71 -17.59 -15.56
CA LEU A 301 4.45 -16.53 -16.53
C LEU A 301 2.97 -16.18 -16.51
N LEU A 302 2.65 -14.95 -16.12
CA LEU A 302 1.27 -14.48 -16.00
C LEU A 302 0.80 -13.73 -17.25
N TYR A 303 1.60 -12.77 -17.72
CA TYR A 303 1.24 -11.94 -18.87
C TYR A 303 2.43 -11.72 -19.81
N LYS A 304 2.12 -11.54 -21.09
CA LYS A 304 3.08 -11.18 -22.13
C LYS A 304 2.50 -10.12 -23.04
N PHE A 305 3.19 -9.01 -23.21
CA PHE A 305 2.75 -7.89 -24.03
C PHE A 305 3.79 -7.49 -25.07
N LYS A 306 3.33 -7.05 -26.24
CA LYS A 306 4.16 -6.28 -27.18
C LYS A 306 4.39 -4.89 -26.62
N VAL A 307 5.59 -4.37 -26.76
CA VAL A 307 5.85 -2.98 -26.41
C VAL A 307 5.49 -2.06 -27.56
N VAL A 308 5.02 -0.86 -27.20
CA VAL A 308 4.62 0.18 -28.14
C VAL A 308 5.87 0.85 -28.70
N ASP A 309 5.97 0.95 -30.02
CA ASP A 309 7.17 1.38 -30.76
C ASP A 309 7.66 2.80 -30.40
N ASP A 310 6.82 3.63 -29.77
CA ASP A 310 7.19 4.98 -29.29
C ASP A 310 8.28 4.98 -28.19
N ILE A 311 8.61 3.82 -27.63
CA ILE A 311 9.64 3.66 -26.59
C ILE A 311 10.92 3.09 -27.20
N ARG A 312 11.85 3.98 -27.60
CA ARG A 312 13.18 3.58 -28.10
C ARG A 312 14.04 2.95 -27.01
N PHE A 313 14.03 1.62 -26.88
CA PHE A 313 14.87 0.88 -25.93
C PHE A 313 16.36 1.05 -26.27
N ASN A 314 17.06 1.91 -25.54
CA ASN A 314 18.51 2.12 -25.68
C ASN A 314 19.23 1.72 -24.38
N GLN A 315 20.53 1.42 -24.43
CA GLN A 315 21.30 0.93 -23.27
C GLN A 315 21.18 1.82 -22.01
N PHE A 316 20.99 3.13 -22.16
CA PHE A 316 20.76 4.09 -21.06
C PHE A 316 19.34 4.06 -20.45
N GLN A 317 18.36 3.43 -21.10
CA GLN A 317 16.97 3.32 -20.63
C GLN A 317 16.71 2.10 -19.74
N ARG A 318 17.73 1.28 -19.43
CA ARG A 318 17.61 0.18 -18.45
C ARG A 318 17.29 0.66 -17.03
N LEU A 319 17.34 1.98 -16.80
CA LEU A 319 17.00 2.66 -15.54
C LEU A 319 15.60 3.29 -15.56
N VAL A 320 14.81 3.09 -16.62
CA VAL A 320 13.45 3.63 -16.68
C VAL A 320 12.60 2.97 -15.60
N PRO A 321 11.98 3.73 -14.68
CA PRO A 321 11.12 3.16 -13.64
C PRO A 321 9.96 2.40 -14.27
N MET A 322 9.81 1.14 -13.89
CA MET A 322 8.72 0.27 -14.31
C MET A 322 7.92 -0.18 -13.10
N SER A 323 6.59 -0.10 -13.19
CA SER A 323 5.68 -0.60 -12.16
C SER A 323 4.37 -1.02 -12.79
N ALA A 324 3.74 -2.08 -12.29
CA ALA A 324 2.36 -2.40 -12.65
C ALA A 324 1.51 -2.57 -11.40
N TRP A 325 0.21 -2.38 -11.57
CA TRP A 325 -0.80 -2.64 -10.54
C TRP A 325 -2.11 -3.05 -11.19
N LEU A 326 -2.94 -3.74 -10.44
CA LEU A 326 -4.30 -4.04 -10.86
C LEU A 326 -5.24 -3.01 -10.25
N ASP A 327 -6.05 -2.37 -11.09
CA ASP A 327 -7.24 -1.69 -10.61
C ASP A 327 -8.34 -2.74 -10.35
N GLY A 328 -8.57 -3.08 -9.09
CA GLY A 328 -9.55 -4.10 -8.73
C GLY A 328 -11.01 -3.67 -8.89
N HIS A 329 -11.32 -2.37 -9.09
CA HIS A 329 -12.69 -1.96 -9.45
C HIS A 329 -13.04 -2.34 -10.88
N THR A 330 -12.09 -2.18 -11.81
CA THR A 330 -12.33 -2.41 -13.24
C THR A 330 -11.69 -3.69 -13.78
N ASN A 331 -10.89 -4.40 -12.97
CA ASN A 331 -10.02 -5.49 -13.41
C ASN A 331 -9.12 -5.10 -14.59
N THR A 332 -8.57 -3.89 -14.49
CA THR A 332 -7.66 -3.34 -15.50
C THR A 332 -6.24 -3.42 -14.99
N LEU A 333 -5.37 -4.09 -15.73
CA LEU A 333 -3.93 -4.06 -15.52
C LEU A 333 -3.40 -2.71 -16.01
N CYS A 334 -2.77 -1.97 -15.11
CA CYS A 334 -2.07 -0.74 -15.43
C CYS A 334 -0.56 -0.97 -15.36
N TYR A 335 0.17 -0.46 -16.34
CA TYR A 335 1.62 -0.57 -16.42
C TYR A 335 2.23 0.78 -16.72
N ARG A 336 3.26 1.15 -15.96
CA ARG A 336 4.01 2.38 -16.10
C ARG A 336 5.42 2.04 -16.60
N GLU A 337 5.86 2.81 -17.59
CA GLU A 337 7.24 2.84 -18.07
C GLU A 337 7.67 4.31 -18.18
N GLY A 338 8.45 4.77 -17.21
CA GLY A 338 8.86 6.17 -17.09
C GLY A 338 7.68 7.09 -16.85
N ASN A 339 7.37 7.97 -17.81
CA ASN A 339 6.22 8.88 -17.75
C ASN A 339 5.01 8.37 -18.55
N ASN A 340 5.12 7.20 -19.17
CA ASN A 340 4.04 6.59 -19.93
C ASN A 340 3.30 5.60 -19.04
N VAL A 341 1.97 5.65 -19.05
CA VAL A 341 1.12 4.67 -18.38
C VAL A 341 0.20 4.05 -19.42
N TYR A 342 0.10 2.73 -19.41
CA TYR A 342 -0.69 1.92 -20.31
C TYR A 342 -1.71 1.12 -19.50
N ARG A 343 -2.83 0.77 -20.13
CA ARG A 343 -3.85 -0.08 -19.51
C ARG A 343 -4.31 -1.21 -20.41
N LYS A 344 -4.69 -2.32 -19.78
CA LYS A 344 -5.29 -3.48 -20.42
C LYS A 344 -6.39 -4.05 -19.52
N TYR A 345 -7.61 -4.17 -20.03
CA TYR A 345 -8.62 -4.97 -19.35
C TYR A 345 -8.23 -6.45 -19.39
N VAL A 346 -8.15 -7.10 -18.22
CA VAL A 346 -7.70 -8.50 -18.09
C VAL A 346 -8.79 -9.46 -17.59
N GLY A 347 -10.03 -8.97 -17.37
CA GLY A 347 -11.17 -9.79 -16.97
C GLY A 347 -11.26 -10.10 -15.47
N THR A 348 -12.46 -10.42 -14.98
CA THR A 348 -12.74 -10.77 -13.56
C THR A 348 -12.07 -12.09 -13.18
N THR A 349 -11.07 -12.00 -12.29
CA THR A 349 -10.10 -13.06 -12.04
C THR A 349 -10.54 -14.07 -10.97
N THR A 350 -11.80 -14.52 -10.95
CA THR A 350 -12.20 -15.67 -10.10
C THR A 350 -12.00 -17.01 -10.81
N ALA A 351 -11.96 -17.03 -12.13
CA ALA A 351 -11.73 -18.24 -12.93
C ALA A 351 -10.28 -18.38 -13.45
N THR A 352 -9.51 -17.29 -13.51
CA THR A 352 -8.17 -17.27 -14.12
C THR A 352 -7.07 -17.63 -13.13
N VAL A 353 -7.11 -17.18 -11.87
CA VAL A 353 -6.04 -17.49 -10.87
C VAL A 353 -5.97 -18.97 -10.52
N ARG A 354 -7.09 -19.71 -10.56
CA ARG A 354 -7.14 -21.15 -10.24
C ARG A 354 -6.77 -22.09 -11.40
N ARG A 355 -6.46 -21.59 -12.60
CA ARG A 355 -6.30 -22.43 -13.82
C ARG A 355 -5.08 -22.09 -14.68
N PHE A 356 -3.96 -21.64 -14.12
CA PHE A 356 -2.72 -21.54 -14.88
C PHE A 356 -1.95 -22.87 -14.90
N SER A 357 -2.64 -23.96 -15.25
CA SER A 357 -2.03 -25.22 -15.67
C SER A 357 -1.68 -25.11 -17.15
N SER A 358 -0.39 -24.90 -17.47
CA SER A 358 0.26 -25.21 -18.76
C SER A 358 -0.37 -24.69 -20.07
N THR A 359 -1.34 -23.76 -20.07
CA THR A 359 -1.86 -23.16 -21.30
C THR A 359 -0.92 -22.06 -21.82
N LYS A 360 -0.63 -22.08 -23.13
CA LYS A 360 0.22 -21.10 -23.81
C LYS A 360 -0.27 -19.67 -23.53
N VAL A 361 0.52 -18.89 -22.80
CA VAL A 361 0.27 -17.45 -22.58
C VAL A 361 0.28 -16.72 -23.92
N VAL A 362 -0.83 -16.08 -24.27
CA VAL A 362 -0.99 -15.32 -25.54
C VAL A 362 -0.32 -13.96 -25.41
N ILE A 363 0.32 -13.50 -26.49
CA ILE A 363 0.90 -12.16 -26.57
C ILE A 363 -0.23 -11.13 -26.74
N MET A 364 -0.33 -10.18 -25.82
CA MET A 364 -1.34 -9.13 -25.80
C MET A 364 -0.82 -7.78 -26.29
N SER A 365 -1.74 -6.88 -26.59
CA SER A 365 -1.50 -5.45 -26.82
C SER A 365 -2.23 -4.61 -25.76
N TRP A 366 -1.67 -3.45 -25.45
CA TRP A 366 -2.31 -2.45 -24.59
C TRP A 366 -3.57 -1.89 -25.25
N ASP A 367 -4.60 -1.60 -24.45
CA ASP A 367 -5.86 -1.04 -24.97
C ASP A 367 -5.72 0.46 -25.23
N SER A 368 -5.05 1.18 -24.33
CA SER A 368 -4.80 2.62 -24.47
C SER A 368 -3.69 3.11 -23.55
N LYS A 369 -3.20 4.33 -23.83
CA LYS A 369 -2.32 5.10 -22.95
C LYS A 369 -3.14 5.99 -22.01
N ILE A 370 -2.74 6.10 -20.76
CA ILE A 370 -3.32 7.01 -19.76
C ILE A 370 -2.49 8.31 -19.75
N CYS A 371 -3.17 9.46 -19.79
CA CYS A 371 -2.54 10.76 -19.61
C CYS A 371 -2.36 11.04 -18.12
N LEU A 372 -1.11 11.07 -17.65
CA LEU A 372 -0.80 11.57 -16.31
C LEU A 372 -1.08 13.07 -16.21
N PRO A 373 -1.39 13.61 -15.01
CA PRO A 373 -1.58 15.05 -14.86
C PRO A 373 -0.34 15.81 -15.32
N VAL A 374 -0.55 16.86 -16.12
CA VAL A 374 0.53 17.68 -16.66
C VAL A 374 1.19 18.44 -15.51
N ALA A 375 2.51 18.31 -15.38
CA ALA A 375 3.33 19.12 -14.51
C ALA A 375 3.20 20.60 -14.93
N SER A 376 2.99 21.52 -13.99
CA SER A 376 3.09 22.95 -14.32
C SER A 376 4.47 23.23 -14.90
N SER A 377 4.55 23.95 -16.02
CA SER A 377 5.80 24.36 -16.66
C SER A 377 6.69 25.24 -15.77
N SER A 378 6.14 25.78 -14.67
CA SER A 378 6.85 26.57 -13.66
C SER A 378 7.65 25.74 -12.64
N LEU A 379 7.52 24.41 -12.61
CA LEU A 379 8.20 23.56 -11.62
C LEU A 379 9.53 23.03 -12.17
N SER A 380 10.65 23.43 -11.54
CA SER A 380 12.01 23.14 -12.01
C SER A 380 12.45 21.68 -11.86
N SER A 381 11.79 20.90 -11.01
CA SER A 381 11.95 19.45 -10.95
C SER A 381 10.61 18.82 -10.58
N PHE A 382 10.13 17.91 -11.40
CA PHE A 382 8.82 17.29 -11.22
C PHE A 382 8.89 15.82 -11.60
N GLN A 383 8.48 14.94 -10.68
CA GLN A 383 8.50 13.49 -10.87
C GLN A 383 7.19 12.89 -10.34
N TRP A 384 6.64 11.96 -11.11
CA TRP A 384 5.54 11.10 -10.66
C TRP A 384 6.07 9.77 -10.15
N ASP A 385 5.43 9.22 -9.13
CA ASP A 385 5.54 7.81 -8.77
C ASP A 385 4.16 7.22 -8.40
N ILE A 386 4.02 5.91 -8.58
CA ILE A 386 2.76 5.20 -8.29
C ILE A 386 3.06 4.14 -7.24
N TYR A 387 2.27 4.14 -6.19
CA TYR A 387 2.39 3.22 -5.07
C TYR A 387 1.08 2.46 -4.93
N ALA A 388 1.09 1.19 -5.34
CA ALA A 388 -0.04 0.29 -5.15
C ALA A 388 -0.11 -0.22 -3.69
N GLY A 389 -1.20 -0.88 -3.33
CA GLY A 389 -1.33 -1.55 -2.03
C GLY A 389 -1.75 -0.63 -0.88
N TYR A 390 -2.21 0.59 -1.15
CA TYR A 390 -2.64 1.50 -0.08
C TYR A 390 -4.00 1.10 0.50
N ARG A 391 -4.04 0.91 1.82
CA ARG A 391 -5.25 0.54 2.56
C ARG A 391 -5.49 1.59 3.64
N PRO A 392 -6.44 2.53 3.47
CA PRO A 392 -6.64 3.59 4.45
C PRO A 392 -6.92 3.02 5.85
N THR A 393 -6.25 3.56 6.87
CA THR A 393 -6.38 3.12 8.26
C THR A 393 -6.63 4.29 9.20
N LEU A 394 -7.39 4.07 10.28
CA LEU A 394 -7.54 5.01 11.39
C LEU A 394 -6.47 4.83 12.47
N LEU A 395 -5.64 3.78 12.37
CA LEU A 395 -4.57 3.54 13.32
C LEU A 395 -3.58 4.71 13.31
N SER A 396 -3.38 5.32 14.47
CA SER A 396 -2.41 6.40 14.61
C SER A 396 -0.99 5.84 14.58
N PRO A 397 -0.04 6.41 13.81
CA PRO A 397 1.36 6.00 13.92
C PRO A 397 1.96 6.39 15.28
N LEU A 398 1.31 7.28 16.05
CA LEU A 398 1.77 7.66 17.38
C LEU A 398 1.53 6.58 18.44
N THR A 399 0.67 5.58 18.19
CA THR A 399 0.53 4.43 19.11
C THR A 399 1.83 3.61 19.19
N PHE A 400 2.71 3.75 18.19
CA PHE A 400 4.04 3.15 18.21
C PHE A 400 5.08 3.97 18.99
N ALA A 401 4.73 5.19 19.42
CA ALA A 401 5.57 5.98 20.31
C ALA A 401 5.51 5.42 21.75
N SER A 402 6.60 5.56 22.50
CA SER A 402 6.74 4.96 23.83
C SER A 402 5.60 5.37 24.79
N GLY A 403 4.92 4.39 25.40
CA GLY A 403 4.19 4.58 26.67
C GLY A 403 2.65 4.46 26.65
N GLN A 404 1.99 4.12 25.53
CA GLN A 404 0.51 4.12 25.48
C GLN A 404 -0.16 2.72 25.38
N HIS A 405 0.59 1.66 25.06
CA HIS A 405 -0.01 0.38 24.65
C HIS A 405 -0.76 -0.40 25.74
N GLU A 406 -0.21 -0.55 26.96
CA GLU A 406 -0.87 -1.33 28.03
C GLU A 406 -2.12 -0.64 28.59
N GLU A 407 -2.13 0.70 28.64
CA GLU A 407 -3.31 1.46 29.00
C GLU A 407 -4.39 1.40 27.91
N ASP A 408 -3.98 1.50 26.64
CA ASP A 408 -4.90 1.46 25.50
C ASP A 408 -5.53 0.07 25.32
N ASP A 409 -4.80 -1.01 25.57
CA ASP A 409 -5.33 -2.38 25.51
C ASP A 409 -6.41 -2.63 26.58
N ASN A 410 -6.16 -2.19 27.82
CA ASN A 410 -7.16 -2.26 28.89
C ASN A 410 -8.38 -1.37 28.61
N LYS A 411 -8.18 -0.17 28.03
CA LYS A 411 -9.28 0.71 27.60
C LYS A 411 -10.09 0.08 26.46
N CYS A 412 -9.45 -0.58 25.51
CA CYS A 412 -10.11 -1.33 24.44
C CYS A 412 -11.01 -2.44 24.98
N ASP A 413 -10.51 -3.24 25.92
CA ASP A 413 -11.30 -4.31 26.51
C ASP A 413 -12.52 -3.79 27.28
N LEU A 414 -12.35 -2.70 28.03
CA LEU A 414 -13.46 -2.01 28.70
C LEU A 414 -14.46 -1.44 27.70
N PHE A 415 -13.99 -0.86 26.60
CA PHE A 415 -14.81 -0.37 25.49
C PHE A 415 -15.66 -1.49 24.88
N ILE A 416 -15.03 -2.62 24.51
CA ILE A 416 -15.73 -3.78 23.92
C ILE A 416 -16.77 -4.32 24.90
N ARG A 417 -16.43 -4.44 26.19
CA ARG A 417 -17.37 -4.89 27.22
C ARG A 417 -18.56 -3.94 27.37
N SER A 418 -18.33 -2.63 27.32
CA SER A 418 -19.39 -1.62 27.37
C SER A 418 -20.33 -1.74 26.17
N LEU A 419 -19.75 -1.78 24.96
CA LEU A 419 -20.49 -1.95 23.71
C LEU A 419 -21.37 -3.20 23.73
N LEU A 420 -20.80 -4.35 24.13
CA LEU A 420 -21.54 -5.61 24.22
C LEU A 420 -22.68 -5.56 25.26
N ARG A 421 -22.50 -4.89 26.40
CA ARG A 421 -23.56 -4.71 27.41
C ARG A 421 -24.71 -3.88 26.86
N THR A 422 -24.42 -2.78 26.18
CA THR A 422 -25.45 -1.90 25.60
C THR A 422 -26.22 -2.59 24.47
N LEU A 423 -25.53 -3.39 23.64
CA LEU A 423 -26.20 -4.19 22.61
C LEU A 423 -27.12 -5.28 23.20
N ARG A 424 -26.71 -5.90 24.31
CA ARG A 424 -27.54 -6.88 25.03
C ARG A 424 -28.74 -6.25 25.71
N SER A 425 -28.60 -5.06 26.31
CA SER A 425 -29.73 -4.36 26.96
C SER A 425 -30.77 -3.91 25.92
N GLN A 426 -30.33 -3.43 24.75
CA GLN A 426 -31.20 -3.06 23.63
C GLN A 426 -31.94 -4.28 23.04
N LYS A 427 -31.26 -5.42 22.87
CA LYS A 427 -31.93 -6.68 22.49
C LYS A 427 -32.98 -7.11 23.51
N SER A 428 -32.68 -6.98 24.81
CA SER A 428 -33.60 -7.33 25.89
C SER A 428 -34.80 -6.39 25.99
N GLN A 429 -34.63 -5.10 25.68
CA GLN A 429 -35.71 -4.12 25.59
C GLN A 429 -36.63 -4.38 24.39
N LYS A 430 -36.07 -4.79 23.23
CA LYS A 430 -36.89 -5.25 22.08
C LYS A 430 -37.66 -6.54 22.34
N CYS A 431 -37.21 -7.39 23.25
CA CYS A 431 -37.87 -8.65 23.60
C CYS A 431 -38.91 -8.53 24.73
N ARG A 432 -39.13 -7.33 25.30
CA ARG A 432 -40.24 -7.11 26.24
C ARG A 432 -41.52 -6.83 25.43
N PRO A 433 -42.58 -7.64 25.55
CA PRO A 433 -43.89 -7.24 25.04
C PRO A 433 -44.31 -5.95 25.76
N SER A 434 -44.81 -4.97 25.01
CA SER A 434 -45.43 -3.79 25.58
C SER A 434 -46.54 -4.21 26.54
N PRO A 435 -46.70 -3.57 27.72
CA PRO A 435 -47.80 -3.91 28.61
C PRO A 435 -49.11 -3.57 27.89
N THR A 436 -49.91 -4.61 27.64
CA THR A 436 -51.26 -4.49 27.10
C THR A 436 -52.07 -3.59 28.02
N SER A 437 -52.42 -2.39 27.53
CA SER A 437 -53.41 -1.54 28.19
C SER A 437 -54.78 -2.20 28.08
N ALA A 438 -55.17 -2.94 29.11
CA ALA A 438 -56.56 -3.36 29.29
C ALA A 438 -57.36 -2.18 29.83
N GLY A 439 -58.33 -1.70 29.04
CA GLY A 439 -59.39 -0.81 29.51
C GLY A 439 -59.57 0.46 28.67
N CYS A 440 -60.42 0.41 27.64
CA CYS A 440 -61.69 1.14 27.64
C CYS A 440 -62.48 0.88 26.35
N THR A 441 -63.65 0.30 26.55
CA THR A 441 -64.89 0.27 25.76
C THR A 441 -65.02 1.07 24.46
N ASN A 442 -65.41 0.35 23.40
CA ASN A 442 -66.40 0.69 22.36
C ASN A 442 -66.63 2.16 21.98
N ALA A 443 -66.15 2.55 20.80
CA ALA A 443 -66.83 3.53 19.95
C ALA A 443 -66.64 3.20 18.46
N LYS A 444 -67.78 3.12 17.76
CA LYS A 444 -67.96 2.79 16.34
C LYS A 444 -67.10 3.66 15.41
N ARG A 445 -66.39 3.04 14.47
CA ARG A 445 -65.84 3.72 13.28
C ARG A 445 -66.98 4.00 12.30
N ILE A 446 -67.24 5.28 12.02
CA ILE A 446 -67.97 5.74 10.84
C ILE A 446 -66.93 5.97 9.74
N CYS A 447 -67.03 5.21 8.65
CA CYS A 447 -66.26 5.42 7.43
C CYS A 447 -66.92 6.52 6.59
N CYS A 448 -66.18 7.59 6.30
CA CYS A 448 -66.53 8.52 5.22
C CYS A 448 -65.50 8.39 4.10
N ILE A 449 -65.93 7.77 3.01
CA ILE A 449 -65.28 7.74 1.70
C ILE A 449 -65.52 9.11 1.06
N ASN A 450 -64.46 9.76 0.57
CA ASN A 450 -64.57 10.98 -0.23
C ASN A 450 -64.17 10.66 -1.68
N PRO A 451 -65.06 10.87 -2.68
CA PRO A 451 -64.77 10.60 -4.08
C PRO A 451 -64.25 11.86 -4.78
N ARG A 452 -63.25 11.71 -5.66
CA ARG A 452 -63.04 12.65 -6.77
C ARG A 452 -62.59 11.90 -8.02
N GLY A 453 -63.45 11.99 -9.03
CA GLY A 453 -63.16 11.72 -10.43
C GLY A 453 -64.12 12.58 -11.24
N PHE A 454 -63.67 13.79 -11.59
CA PHE A 454 -63.66 14.37 -12.93
C PHE A 454 -62.73 15.58 -12.91
#